data_AF-A0A1V6TE74-F1
#
_entry.id   AF-A0A1V6TE74-F1
#
_cell.length_a   1.000
_cell.length_b   1.000
_cell.length_c   1.000
_cell.angle_alpha   90.00
_cell.angle_beta   90.00
_cell.angle_gamma   90.00
#
_symmetry.space_group_name_H-M   'P 1'
#
loop_
_entity.id
_entity.type
_entity.pdbx_description
1 polymer ?
#
loop_
_entity_poly.entity_id
_entity_poly.type
_entity_poly.pdbx_seq_one_letter_code
_entity_poly.pdbx_strand_id
1 'polypeptide(L)'
;MDCRKISGGCLCQSIRYEIIFDNNAPWPPPSATCRKWTATETSSLLTQFIVIKPTQIVPALSSFQTYTEYSSSPRRHRGFCSRCGSSLIWRSEDITDTLDLYLGTIDEKWLVGERVEGSERNTSYGIQFERIGGVGEELCTPS
;
A
#
# COMPACT_ATOMS: atom_id res chain seq x y z
N MET A 1 14.40 -5.82 -19.56
CA MET A 1 13.15 -6.54 -19.27
C MET A 1 12.88 -6.23 -17.82
N ASP A 2 12.12 -5.17 -17.56
CA ASP A 2 12.12 -4.52 -16.26
C ASP A 2 10.94 -4.99 -15.44
N CYS A 3 11.11 -6.14 -14.79
CA CYS A 3 10.22 -6.54 -13.70
C CYS A 3 10.46 -5.58 -12.53
N ARG A 4 9.54 -4.64 -12.34
CA ARG A 4 9.58 -3.73 -11.19
C ARG A 4 8.94 -4.42 -9.99
N LYS A 5 9.56 -4.27 -8.82
CA LYS A 5 9.06 -4.81 -7.56
C LYS A 5 9.08 -3.70 -6.52
N ILE A 6 8.00 -3.59 -5.76
CA ILE A 6 7.96 -2.73 -4.58
C ILE A 6 7.50 -3.54 -3.38
N SER A 7 7.93 -3.15 -2.19
CA SER A 7 7.69 -3.88 -0.95
C SER A 7 6.81 -3.06 -0.01
N GLY A 8 6.13 -3.76 0.88
CA GLY A 8 5.25 -3.16 1.86
C GLY A 8 4.92 -4.11 3.00
N GLY A 9 4.10 -3.64 3.92
CA GLY A 9 3.62 -4.40 5.05
C GLY A 9 2.84 -3.58 6.04
N CYS A 10 2.43 -4.26 7.12
CA CYS A 10 1.77 -3.61 8.25
C CYS A 10 2.78 -2.93 9.19
N LEU A 11 2.29 -2.04 10.06
CA LEU A 11 3.10 -1.27 11.02
C LEU A 11 3.95 -2.17 11.94
N CYS A 12 3.36 -3.25 12.46
CA CYS A 12 4.07 -4.17 13.36
C CYS A 12 4.92 -5.22 12.64
N GLN A 13 5.00 -5.16 11.31
CA GLN A 13 5.82 -6.03 10.46
C GLN A 13 5.44 -7.53 10.49
N SER A 14 4.31 -7.93 11.09
CA SER A 14 3.85 -9.33 11.04
C SER A 14 3.34 -9.77 9.65
N ILE A 15 3.06 -8.79 8.78
CA ILE A 15 2.71 -8.96 7.38
C ILE A 15 3.70 -8.13 6.57
N ARG A 16 4.46 -8.79 5.68
CA ARG A 16 5.46 -8.20 4.80
C ARG A 16 5.33 -8.83 3.43
N TYR A 17 5.09 -8.04 2.40
CA TYR A 17 4.83 -8.52 1.05
C TYR A 17 5.62 -7.73 0.01
N GLU A 18 5.75 -8.31 -1.17
CA GLU A 18 6.21 -7.66 -2.39
C GLU A 18 5.07 -7.62 -3.40
N ILE A 19 5.05 -6.56 -4.22
CA ILE A 19 4.18 -6.43 -5.37
C ILE A 19 5.07 -6.54 -6.60
N ILE A 20 4.74 -7.51 -7.46
CA ILE A 20 5.46 -7.75 -8.69
C ILE A 20 4.67 -7.16 -9.85
N PHE A 21 5.29 -6.23 -10.58
CA PHE A 21 4.78 -5.70 -11.83
C PHE A 21 5.51 -6.41 -12.98
N ASP A 22 4.80 -7.32 -13.63
CA ASP A 22 5.28 -7.98 -14.85
C ASP A 22 4.97 -7.11 -16.09
N ASN A 23 5.43 -7.52 -17.28
CA ASN A 23 5.22 -6.77 -18.52
C ASN A 23 3.73 -6.65 -18.92
N ASN A 24 2.84 -7.45 -18.33
CA ASN A 24 1.41 -7.46 -18.63
C ASN A 24 0.60 -6.64 -17.61
N ALA A 25 1.24 -6.18 -16.53
CA ALA A 25 0.64 -5.29 -15.56
C ALA A 25 0.92 -3.83 -15.96
N PRO A 26 -0.11 -2.96 -16.07
CA PRO A 26 0.09 -1.56 -16.36
C PRO A 26 0.93 -0.89 -15.26
N TRP A 27 1.88 -0.08 -15.67
CA TRP A 27 2.66 0.80 -14.80
C TRP A 27 2.53 2.25 -15.29
N PRO A 28 2.19 3.22 -14.41
CA PRO A 28 1.76 3.02 -13.02
C PRO A 28 0.42 2.26 -12.94
N PRO A 29 0.16 1.51 -11.86
CA PRO A 29 -1.15 0.92 -11.64
C PRO A 29 -2.21 2.02 -11.48
N PRO A 30 -3.49 1.77 -11.84
CA PRO A 30 -4.56 2.71 -11.58
C PRO A 30 -4.59 3.08 -10.09
N SER A 31 -4.66 4.37 -9.80
CA SER A 31 -4.69 4.88 -8.43
C SER A 31 -5.92 5.74 -8.21
N ALA A 32 -6.47 5.69 -7.01
CA ALA A 32 -7.64 6.48 -6.65
C ALA A 32 -7.59 6.91 -5.19
N THR A 33 -8.33 7.98 -4.90
CA THR A 33 -8.51 8.51 -3.54
C THR A 33 -9.97 8.40 -3.14
N CYS A 34 -10.26 7.69 -2.05
CA CYS A 34 -11.62 7.61 -1.52
C CYS A 34 -11.79 8.59 -0.36
N ARG A 35 -12.55 9.68 -0.58
CA ARG A 35 -12.93 10.64 0.47
C ARG A 35 -13.97 10.08 1.47
N LYS A 36 -14.65 8.99 1.12
CA LYS A 36 -15.72 8.39 1.96
C LYS A 36 -15.18 7.42 3.02
N TRP A 37 -13.90 7.04 2.96
CA TRP A 37 -13.24 6.11 3.90
C TRP A 37 -12.56 6.78 5.10
N THR A 38 -12.81 8.07 5.30
CA THR A 38 -11.92 9.00 6.01
C THR A 38 -12.17 9.14 7.51
N ALA A 39 -13.11 8.39 8.10
CA ALA A 39 -13.38 8.48 9.54
C ALA A 39 -13.75 7.16 10.25
N THR A 40 -14.26 6.15 9.55
CA THR A 40 -14.77 4.92 10.20
C THR A 40 -13.93 3.66 9.96
N GLU A 41 -13.00 3.66 9.01
CA GLU A 41 -12.49 2.40 8.41
C GLU A 41 -10.97 2.38 8.17
N THR A 42 -10.37 3.56 7.99
CA THR A 42 -8.91 3.74 7.96
C THR A 42 -8.58 4.96 8.82
N SER A 43 -7.48 4.94 9.55
CA SER A 43 -7.05 6.08 10.40
C SER A 43 -6.46 7.23 9.57
N SER A 44 -6.88 7.39 8.31
CA SER A 44 -6.38 8.40 7.37
C SER A 44 -7.47 9.35 6.93
N LEU A 45 -7.16 10.65 6.92
CA LEU A 45 -8.02 11.71 6.40
C LEU A 45 -8.21 11.64 4.88
N LEU A 46 -7.27 11.00 4.17
CA LEU A 46 -7.33 10.74 2.73
C LEU A 46 -6.78 9.34 2.48
N THR A 47 -7.66 8.40 2.13
CA THR A 47 -7.26 7.03 1.83
C THR A 47 -6.91 6.94 0.35
N GLN A 48 -5.63 6.75 0.07
CA GLN A 48 -5.12 6.47 -1.28
C GLN A 48 -4.82 4.98 -1.43
N PHE A 49 -5.11 4.45 -2.61
CA PHE A 49 -4.87 3.06 -2.95
C PHE A 49 -4.51 2.91 -4.42
N ILE A 50 -3.86 1.80 -4.73
CA ILE A 50 -3.62 1.32 -6.09
C ILE A 50 -4.44 0.07 -6.35
N VAL A 51 -4.90 -0.09 -7.58
CA VAL A 51 -5.65 -1.26 -8.02
C VAL A 51 -4.67 -2.27 -8.63
N ILE A 52 -4.58 -3.45 -8.01
CA ILE A 52 -3.68 -4.52 -8.45
C ILE A 52 -4.39 -5.87 -8.45
N LYS A 53 -3.83 -6.87 -9.14
CA LYS A 53 -4.32 -8.24 -9.07
C LYS A 53 -3.84 -8.92 -7.79
N PRO A 54 -4.65 -9.77 -7.14
CA PRO A 54 -4.21 -10.53 -5.97
C PRO A 54 -2.94 -11.36 -6.21
N THR A 55 -2.75 -11.85 -7.44
CA THR A 55 -1.58 -12.64 -7.86
C THR A 55 -0.28 -11.85 -7.92
N GLN A 56 -0.34 -10.51 -7.92
CA GLN A 56 0.85 -9.67 -7.91
C GLN A 56 1.47 -9.58 -6.51
N ILE A 57 0.74 -9.93 -5.45
CA ILE A 57 1.21 -9.87 -4.07
C ILE A 57 1.89 -11.19 -3.69
N VAL A 58 3.16 -11.13 -3.30
CA VAL A 58 3.96 -12.28 -2.93
C VAL A 58 4.58 -12.08 -1.54
N PRO A 59 4.36 -13.01 -0.58
CA PRO A 59 3.38 -14.10 -0.63
C PRO A 59 1.94 -13.56 -0.54
N ALA A 60 0.95 -14.38 -0.89
CA ALA A 60 -0.45 -14.01 -0.81
C ALA A 60 -0.83 -13.56 0.62
N LEU A 61 -1.61 -12.48 0.75
CA LEU A 61 -1.93 -11.92 2.09
C LEU A 61 -2.59 -12.94 3.04
N SER A 62 -3.39 -13.87 2.50
CA SER A 62 -4.02 -14.93 3.26
C SER A 62 -3.05 -15.95 3.87
N SER A 63 -1.78 -15.98 3.44
CA SER A 63 -0.77 -16.87 4.03
C SER A 63 -0.26 -16.36 5.39
N PHE A 64 -0.50 -15.10 5.73
CA PHE A 64 -0.07 -14.54 7.02
C PHE A 64 -1.10 -14.86 8.11
N GLN A 65 -0.65 -15.43 9.22
CA GLN A 65 -1.52 -15.75 10.37
C GLN A 65 -2.25 -14.53 10.94
N THR A 66 -1.62 -13.35 10.88
CA THR A 66 -2.22 -12.09 11.36
C THR A 66 -3.10 -11.39 10.33
N TYR A 67 -3.25 -11.93 9.12
CA TYR A 67 -4.16 -11.36 8.13
C TYR A 67 -5.60 -11.74 8.47
N THR A 68 -6.50 -10.76 8.47
CA THR A 68 -7.91 -10.97 8.78
C THR A 68 -8.75 -10.11 7.85
N GLU A 69 -9.89 -10.66 7.44
CA GLU A 69 -10.87 -9.92 6.63
C GLU A 69 -12.15 -9.68 7.42
N TYR A 70 -12.70 -8.47 7.29
CA TYR A 70 -14.00 -8.08 7.82
C TYR A 70 -14.96 -7.75 6.68
N SER A 71 -16.17 -8.33 6.73
CA SER A 71 -17.24 -8.03 5.78
C SER A 71 -17.93 -6.73 6.15
N SER A 72 -17.50 -5.64 5.52
CA SER A 72 -18.03 -4.29 5.75
C SER A 72 -19.46 -4.09 5.21
N SER A 73 -19.80 -4.82 4.16
CA SER A 73 -21.15 -4.97 3.62
C SER A 73 -21.20 -6.26 2.81
N PRO A 74 -22.39 -6.73 2.38
CA PRO A 74 -22.49 -7.92 1.53
C PRO A 74 -21.49 -7.84 0.37
N ARG A 75 -20.66 -8.87 0.22
CA ARG A 75 -19.65 -8.99 -0.85
C ARG A 75 -18.54 -7.93 -0.85
N ARG A 76 -18.36 -7.17 0.24
CA ARG A 76 -17.29 -6.15 0.39
C ARG A 76 -16.42 -6.45 1.60
N HIS A 77 -15.15 -6.70 1.35
CA HIS A 77 -14.20 -7.17 2.37
C HIS A 77 -13.08 -6.16 2.58
N ARG A 78 -12.71 -6.00 3.86
CA ARG A 78 -11.56 -5.19 4.28
C ARG A 78 -10.52 -6.12 4.88
N GLY A 79 -9.34 -6.16 4.28
CA GLY A 79 -8.21 -6.92 4.79
C GLY A 79 -7.32 -6.07 5.69
N PHE A 80 -7.00 -6.56 6.88
CA PHE A 80 -6.18 -5.84 7.85
C PHE A 80 -5.31 -6.80 8.68
N CYS A 81 -4.32 -6.22 9.38
CA CYS A 81 -3.51 -6.94 10.36
C CYS A 81 -4.23 -6.99 11.71
N SER A 82 -4.63 -8.18 12.18
CA SER A 82 -5.28 -8.35 13.49
C SER A 82 -4.38 -8.03 14.69
N ARG A 83 -3.06 -7.95 14.49
CA ARG A 83 -2.10 -7.61 15.55
C ARG A 83 -1.96 -6.10 15.80
N CYS A 84 -1.96 -5.28 14.74
CA CYS A 84 -1.70 -3.85 14.85
C CYS A 84 -2.78 -2.94 14.25
N GLY A 85 -3.81 -3.51 13.63
CA GLY A 85 -4.91 -2.76 13.04
C GLY A 85 -4.59 -2.08 11.70
N SER A 86 -3.40 -2.27 11.12
CA SER A 86 -3.10 -1.72 9.79
C SER A 86 -4.08 -2.27 8.75
N SER A 87 -4.88 -1.39 8.16
CA SER A 87 -5.70 -1.69 6.99
C SER A 87 -4.77 -1.91 5.79
N LEU A 88 -4.92 -3.04 5.10
CA LEU A 88 -4.08 -3.43 3.97
C LEU A 88 -4.81 -3.28 2.64
N ILE A 89 -6.01 -3.85 2.55
CA ILE A 89 -6.75 -3.88 1.28
C ILE A 89 -8.24 -3.63 1.47
N TRP A 90 -8.89 -3.26 0.37
CA TRP A 90 -10.30 -3.50 0.13
C TRP A 90 -10.48 -4.38 -1.10
N ARG A 91 -11.47 -5.28 -1.07
CA ARG A 91 -11.83 -6.08 -2.24
C ARG A 91 -13.34 -6.31 -2.32
N SER A 92 -13.81 -6.59 -3.53
CA SER A 92 -15.21 -6.91 -3.83
C SER A 92 -15.31 -8.35 -4.32
N GLU A 93 -16.38 -9.07 -3.98
CA GLU A 93 -16.67 -10.34 -4.67
C GLU A 93 -17.34 -10.11 -6.04
N ASP A 94 -17.82 -8.90 -6.34
CA ASP A 94 -18.36 -8.57 -7.68
C ASP A 94 -17.23 -8.39 -8.72
N ILE A 95 -16.00 -8.10 -8.26
CA ILE A 95 -14.80 -7.88 -9.07
C ILE A 95 -13.65 -8.63 -8.41
N THR A 96 -13.45 -9.90 -8.79
CA THR A 96 -12.53 -10.81 -8.10
C THR A 96 -11.10 -10.78 -8.63
N ASP A 97 -10.88 -10.17 -9.78
CA ASP A 97 -9.58 -10.09 -10.45
C ASP A 97 -8.69 -8.96 -9.91
N THR A 98 -9.26 -8.02 -9.15
CA THR A 98 -8.56 -6.87 -8.59
C THR A 98 -8.85 -6.67 -7.11
N LEU A 99 -7.94 -5.95 -6.45
CA LEU A 99 -8.11 -5.42 -5.11
C LEU A 99 -7.52 -4.01 -5.03
N ASP A 100 -8.00 -3.24 -4.06
CA ASP A 100 -7.48 -1.93 -3.72
C ASP A 100 -6.45 -2.11 -2.60
N LEU A 101 -5.17 -1.90 -2.89
CA LEU A 101 -4.10 -1.93 -1.89
C LEU A 101 -3.82 -0.52 -1.36
N TYR A 102 -3.88 -0.34 -0.05
CA TYR A 102 -3.64 0.96 0.56
C TYR A 102 -2.18 1.40 0.43
N LEU A 103 -1.96 2.63 -0.07
CA LEU A 103 -0.60 3.15 -0.26
C LEU A 103 0.17 3.31 1.05
N GLY A 104 -0.54 3.54 2.16
CA GLY A 104 0.07 3.64 3.49
C GLY A 104 0.77 2.37 3.98
N THR A 105 0.64 1.25 3.27
CA THR A 105 1.33 -0.01 3.59
C THR A 105 2.51 -0.28 2.67
N ILE A 106 2.80 0.60 1.70
CA ILE A 106 4.03 0.53 0.89
C ILE A 106 5.19 1.13 1.69
N ASP A 107 6.37 0.51 1.59
CA ASP A 107 7.54 1.00 2.33
C ASP A 107 7.92 2.41 1.90
N GLU A 108 8.32 3.21 2.90
CA GLU A 108 8.67 4.63 2.76
C GLU A 108 9.62 4.90 1.57
N LYS A 109 10.61 4.03 1.36
CA LYS A 109 11.59 4.19 0.27
C LYS A 109 10.99 4.20 -1.12
N TRP A 110 9.87 3.49 -1.34
CA TRP A 110 9.19 3.47 -2.63
C TRP A 110 8.26 4.66 -2.80
N LEU A 111 7.79 5.27 -1.71
CA LEU A 111 6.91 6.43 -1.77
C LEU A 111 7.71 7.73 -1.89
N VAL A 112 8.71 7.93 -1.01
CA VAL A 112 9.42 9.22 -0.90
C VAL A 112 10.92 9.12 -1.21
N GLY A 113 11.42 7.94 -1.56
CA GLY A 113 12.85 7.70 -1.86
C GLY A 113 13.67 7.25 -0.66
N GLU A 114 14.85 6.69 -0.96
CA GLU A 114 15.82 6.25 0.05
C GLU A 114 16.48 7.45 0.73
N ARG A 115 16.71 7.33 2.04
CA ARG A 115 17.42 8.35 2.82
C ARG A 115 18.90 8.32 2.45
N VAL A 116 19.46 9.48 2.14
CA VAL A 116 20.91 9.62 2.02
C VAL A 116 21.49 9.72 3.42
N GLU A 117 22.23 8.70 3.86
CA GLU A 117 22.91 8.70 5.17
C GLU A 117 23.91 9.87 5.26
N GLY A 118 23.97 10.56 6.40
CA GLY A 118 24.83 11.73 6.57
C GLY A 118 24.25 13.05 6.02
N SER A 119 23.05 13.03 5.44
CA SER A 119 22.35 14.23 4.94
C SER A 119 21.42 14.87 5.98
N GLU A 120 21.56 14.52 7.27
CA GLU A 120 20.67 14.98 8.33
C GLU A 120 20.66 16.51 8.45
N ARG A 121 19.47 17.11 8.35
CA ARG A 121 19.25 18.54 8.58
C ARG A 121 18.27 18.74 9.72
N ASN A 122 18.73 19.34 10.80
CA ASN A 122 17.87 19.76 11.91
C ASN A 122 17.03 20.97 11.46
N THR A 123 15.72 20.82 11.46
CA THR A 123 14.75 21.88 11.17
C THR A 123 13.89 22.15 12.40
N SER A 124 13.13 23.25 12.39
CA SER A 124 12.14 23.54 13.44
C SER A 124 11.04 22.48 13.56
N TYR A 125 10.91 21.58 12.56
CA TYR A 125 9.90 20.53 12.50
C TYR A 125 10.48 19.11 12.72
N GLY A 126 11.77 19.01 13.08
CA GLY A 126 12.49 17.75 13.27
C GLY A 126 13.62 17.52 12.29
N ILE A 127 14.09 16.28 12.19
CA ILE A 127 15.22 15.88 11.34
C ILE A 127 14.71 15.57 9.93
N GLN A 128 15.25 16.26 8.94
CA GLN A 128 15.01 15.99 7.53
C GLN A 128 16.23 15.30 6.91
N PHE A 129 15.97 14.51 5.87
CA PHE A 129 16.99 13.80 5.09
C PHE A 129 16.80 14.14 3.62
N GLU A 130 17.90 14.24 2.88
CA GLU A 130 17.83 14.17 1.42
C GLU A 130 17.31 12.79 0.99
N ARG A 131 16.50 12.79 -0.07
CA ARG A 131 15.83 11.59 -0.59
C ARG A 131 16.14 11.40 -2.06
N ILE A 132 16.47 10.17 -2.45
CA ILE A 132 16.76 9.81 -3.83
C ILE A 132 15.83 8.66 -4.27
N GLY A 133 15.25 8.82 -5.46
CA GLY A 133 14.33 7.84 -6.05
C GLY A 133 12.91 7.93 -5.47
N GLY A 134 12.25 6.78 -5.36
CA GLY A 134 10.82 6.71 -5.05
C GLY A 134 9.96 6.91 -6.30
N VAL A 135 8.75 6.37 -6.23
CA VAL A 135 7.73 6.36 -7.29
C VAL A 135 6.39 6.87 -6.74
N GLY A 136 6.41 7.55 -5.58
CA GLY A 136 5.19 8.05 -4.94
C GLY A 136 4.42 9.05 -5.79
N GLU A 137 5.09 9.88 -6.60
CA GLU A 137 4.40 10.76 -7.54
C GLU A 137 3.57 9.95 -8.55
N GLU A 138 4.14 8.87 -9.09
CA GLU A 138 3.48 7.97 -10.03
C GLU A 138 2.33 7.18 -9.38
N LEU A 139 2.51 6.75 -8.13
CA LEU A 139 1.51 5.94 -7.40
C LEU A 139 0.39 6.78 -6.77
N CYS A 140 0.65 8.03 -6.41
CA CYS A 140 -0.28 8.90 -5.68
C CYS A 140 -1.03 9.88 -6.59
N THR A 141 -0.68 9.98 -7.88
CA THR A 141 -1.39 10.81 -8.86
C THR A 141 -2.55 10.00 -9.44
N PRO A 142 -3.81 10.39 -9.20
CA PRO A 142 -4.98 9.68 -9.73
C PRO A 142 -4.93 9.63 -11.26
N SER A 143 -5.16 8.44 -11.82
CA SER A 143 -5.26 8.17 -13.26
C SER A 143 -6.69 8.30 -13.78
#